data_AF-A0A1E3VJF8-F1
#
_entry.id   AF-A0A1E3VJF8-F1
#
_cell.length_a   1.000
_cell.length_b   1.000
_cell.length_c   1.000
_cell.angle_alpha   90.00
_cell.angle_beta   90.00
_cell.angle_gamma   90.00
#
_symmetry.space_group_name_H-M   'P 1'
#
loop_
_entity.id
_entity.type
_entity.pdbx_description
1 polymer ?
#
loop_
_entity_poly.entity_id
_entity_poly.type
_entity_poly.pdbx_seq_one_letter_code
_entity_poly.pdbx_strand_id
1 'polypeptide(L)'
;MVGSKTGAGNGKSLYRVRVREGGAVVVERLELGEWIEDLVELPDGRLVLWNGRNTIQVVEAGNQIFSACIGCHAVRKEVHGVGPDLVGVVGGKVATHKNYDYSKAMAQFGGTWTPERLDKFLTDPQATVPGTTMDFEGIADPETRRKIVEYLEEMTQHWKDTKR
;
A
#
# COMPACT_ATOMS: atom_id res chain seq x y z
N MET A 1 -6.69 -7.83 25.07
CA MET A 1 -8.01 -7.54 24.48
C MET A 1 -8.03 -6.05 24.17
N VAL A 2 -7.97 -5.67 22.90
CA VAL A 2 -8.13 -4.27 22.49
C VAL A 2 -9.60 -4.11 22.12
N GLY A 3 -10.35 -3.33 22.89
CA GLY A 3 -11.75 -3.07 22.62
C GLY A 3 -11.91 -2.16 21.41
N SER A 4 -12.59 -2.62 20.37
CA SER A 4 -13.07 -1.79 19.27
C SER A 4 -14.48 -1.29 19.62
N LYS A 5 -14.70 0.03 19.60
CA LYS A 5 -16.06 0.60 19.55
C LYS A 5 -16.44 0.75 18.08
N THR A 6 -17.44 0.01 17.63
CA THR A 6 -18.04 0.15 16.30
C THR A 6 -19.16 1.18 16.34
N GLY A 7 -19.03 2.25 15.55
CA GLY A 7 -20.11 3.21 15.29
C GLY A 7 -20.87 2.79 14.03
N ALA A 8 -22.19 2.62 14.15
CA ALA A 8 -23.09 2.30 13.04
C ALA A 8 -23.23 3.49 12.08
N GLY A 9 -22.95 3.27 10.79
CA GLY A 9 -23.15 4.25 9.72
C GLY A 9 -23.83 3.60 8.51
N ASN A 10 -24.45 4.40 7.64
CA ASN A 10 -25.31 3.97 6.51
C ASN A 10 -24.56 3.31 5.32
N GLY A 11 -23.65 2.36 5.60
CA GLY A 11 -23.43 1.14 4.82
C GLY A 11 -23.06 1.28 3.34
N LYS A 12 -22.04 2.08 3.02
CA LYS A 12 -21.36 2.00 1.71
C LYS A 12 -19.84 1.94 1.79
N SER A 13 -19.25 2.35 2.91
CA SER A 13 -17.81 2.27 3.09
C SER A 13 -17.46 2.04 4.55
N LEU A 14 -16.48 1.19 4.81
CA LEU A 14 -15.85 0.99 6.11
C LEU A 14 -14.49 1.68 6.09
N TYR A 15 -14.18 2.41 7.16
CA TYR A 15 -12.87 3.03 7.34
C TYR A 15 -12.12 2.29 8.43
N ARG A 16 -11.05 1.59 8.08
CA ARG A 16 -10.12 1.05 9.06
C ARG A 16 -9.17 2.18 9.45
N VAL A 17 -9.28 2.61 10.70
CA VAL A 17 -8.45 3.67 11.28
C VAL A 17 -7.45 3.06 12.25
N ARG A 18 -6.14 3.19 11.99
CA ARG A 18 -5.10 2.81 12.95
C ARG A 18 -4.47 4.07 13.55
N VAL A 19 -4.45 4.13 14.88
CA VAL A 19 -3.89 5.24 15.65
C VAL A 19 -2.60 4.75 16.33
N ARG A 20 -1.51 5.49 16.17
CA ARG A 20 -0.28 5.33 16.98
C ARG A 20 -0.16 6.51 17.95
N GLU A 21 0.37 6.26 19.15
CA GLU A 21 0.73 7.35 20.07
C GLU A 21 1.67 8.33 19.35
N GLY A 22 1.35 9.63 19.42
CA GLY A 22 2.13 10.68 18.75
C GLY A 22 1.68 11.02 17.32
N GLY A 23 0.68 10.33 16.77
CA GLY A 23 0.01 10.73 15.53
C GLY A 23 0.59 10.14 14.25
N ALA A 24 -0.12 9.14 13.74
CA ALA A 24 -0.39 8.94 12.32
C ALA A 24 -1.73 8.19 12.25
N VAL A 25 -2.67 8.72 11.49
CA VAL A 25 -4.00 8.12 11.29
C VAL A 25 -3.98 7.44 9.93
N VAL A 26 -3.75 6.14 9.90
CA VAL A 26 -3.91 5.38 8.65
C VAL A 26 -5.39 5.10 8.49
N VAL A 27 -6.01 5.75 7.50
CA VAL A 27 -7.42 5.56 7.15
C VAL A 27 -7.49 4.79 5.83
N GLU A 28 -7.80 3.51 5.93
CA GLU A 28 -8.08 2.67 4.76
C GLU A 28 -9.59 2.66 4.53
N ARG A 29 -10.04 3.00 3.32
CA ARG A 29 -11.45 2.94 2.93
C ARG A 29 -11.73 1.64 2.17
N LEU A 30 -12.63 0.84 2.70
CA LEU A 30 -13.17 -0.36 2.07
C LEU A 30 -14.56 -0.04 1.55
N GLU A 31 -14.76 -0.11 0.23
CA GLU A 31 -16.09 0.05 -0.36
C GLU A 31 -16.91 -1.22 -0.11
N LEU A 32 -18.06 -1.07 0.53
CA LEU A 32 -18.94 -2.18 0.90
C LEU A 32 -20.22 -2.10 0.08
N GLY A 33 -20.55 -3.19 -0.62
CA GLY A 33 -21.78 -3.30 -1.41
C GLY A 33 -23.02 -3.59 -0.56
N GLU A 34 -22.86 -3.91 0.72
CA GLU A 34 -23.93 -4.34 1.62
C GLU A 34 -23.73 -3.81 3.05
N TRP A 35 -24.81 -3.85 3.84
CA TRP A 35 -24.79 -3.51 5.25
C TRP A 35 -24.06 -4.59 6.06
N ILE A 36 -23.23 -4.17 7.03
CA ILE A 36 -22.42 -5.06 7.86
C ILE A 36 -22.93 -4.97 9.30
N GLU A 37 -23.26 -6.13 9.87
CA GLU A 37 -23.68 -6.30 11.26
C GLU A 37 -22.50 -6.49 12.21
N ASP A 38 -21.46 -7.21 11.77
CA ASP A 38 -20.28 -7.47 12.60
C ASP A 38 -18.97 -7.49 11.79
N LEU A 39 -17.87 -7.18 12.48
CA LEU A 39 -16.52 -7.01 11.96
C LEU A 39 -15.51 -7.64 12.92
N VAL A 40 -14.72 -8.59 12.43
CA VAL A 40 -13.59 -9.18 13.18
C VAL A 40 -12.30 -9.02 12.40
N GLU A 41 -11.25 -8.50 13.05
CA GLU A 41 -9.88 -8.54 12.51
C GLU A 41 -9.19 -9.83 12.97
N LEU A 42 -8.74 -10.64 12.01
CA LEU A 42 -7.95 -11.83 12.28
C LEU A 42 -6.50 -11.45 12.63
N PRO A 43 -5.74 -12.34 13.32
CA PRO A 43 -4.36 -12.07 13.68
C PRO A 43 -3.43 -11.78 12.48
N ASP A 44 -3.78 -12.27 11.30
CA ASP A 44 -3.08 -12.03 10.04
C ASP A 44 -3.49 -10.72 9.33
N GLY A 45 -4.37 -9.93 9.97
CA GLY A 45 -4.80 -8.62 9.48
C GLY A 45 -5.99 -8.66 8.52
N ARG A 46 -6.51 -9.84 8.15
CA ARG A 46 -7.74 -9.97 7.35
C ARG A 46 -8.95 -9.49 8.14
N LEU A 47 -9.93 -8.92 7.45
CA LEU A 47 -11.23 -8.57 8.04
C LEU A 47 -12.27 -9.61 7.64
N VAL A 48 -12.96 -10.14 8.64
CA VAL A 48 -14.16 -10.95 8.47
C VAL A 48 -15.35 -10.02 8.71
N LEU A 49 -16.13 -9.81 7.66
CA LEU A 49 -17.37 -9.02 7.69
C LEU A 49 -18.58 -9.96 7.67
N TRP A 50 -19.55 -9.69 8.53
CA TRP A 50 -20.81 -10.42 8.58
C TRP A 50 -21.99 -9.48 8.34
N ASN A 51 -22.93 -9.87 7.48
CA ASN A 51 -24.05 -9.04 7.03
C ASN A 51 -25.44 -9.53 7.49
N GLY A 52 -25.51 -10.42 8.49
CA GLY A 52 -26.77 -11.00 8.98
C GLY A 52 -27.44 -12.03 8.08
N ARG A 53 -27.03 -12.15 6.81
CA ARG A 53 -27.64 -13.03 5.79
C ARG A 53 -26.78 -14.25 5.46
N ASN A 54 -26.09 -14.81 6.45
CA ASN A 54 -25.13 -15.93 6.31
C ASN A 54 -23.97 -15.68 5.32
N THR A 55 -23.73 -14.44 4.90
CA THR A 55 -22.58 -14.14 4.05
C THR A 55 -21.43 -13.67 4.92
N ILE A 56 -20.32 -14.40 4.84
CA ILE A 56 -19.04 -13.98 5.40
C ILE A 56 -18.19 -13.45 4.25
N GLN A 57 -17.83 -12.17 4.30
CA GLN A 57 -16.87 -11.60 3.36
C GLN A 57 -15.52 -11.48 4.06
N VAL A 58 -14.49 -12.10 3.49
CA VAL A 58 -13.12 -11.90 3.94
C VAL A 58 -12.49 -10.85 3.04
N VAL A 59 -12.21 -9.69 3.62
CA VAL A 59 -11.50 -8.62 2.93
C VAL A 59 -10.05 -8.69 3.36
N GLU A 60 -9.16 -8.84 2.39
CA GLU A 60 -7.77 -8.54 2.62
C GLU A 60 -7.65 -7.04 2.76
N ALA A 61 -7.41 -6.61 3.99
CA ALA A 61 -7.15 -5.22 4.22
C ALA A 61 -5.78 -4.88 3.62
N GLY A 62 -5.71 -3.75 2.93
CA GLY A 62 -4.50 -3.13 2.40
C GLY A 62 -3.35 -3.38 3.36
N ASN A 63 -2.45 -4.24 2.89
CA ASN A 63 -1.52 -4.99 3.70
C ASN A 63 -0.83 -4.07 4.72
N GLN A 64 -0.84 -4.41 6.02
CA GLN A 64 -0.08 -3.68 7.07
C GLN A 64 1.36 -3.38 6.63
N ILE A 65 1.88 -4.29 5.81
CA ILE A 65 3.19 -4.29 5.17
C ILE A 65 3.44 -3.06 4.29
N PHE A 66 2.42 -2.45 3.67
CA PHE A 66 2.56 -1.24 2.86
C PHE A 66 2.39 0.07 3.65
N SER A 67 2.06 -0.01 4.95
CA SER A 67 1.83 1.19 5.78
C SER A 67 3.06 2.10 5.90
N ALA A 68 4.27 1.57 5.69
CA ALA A 68 5.50 2.35 5.65
C ALA A 68 5.60 3.25 4.40
N CYS A 69 4.84 2.96 3.33
CA CYS A 69 4.97 3.62 2.04
C CYS A 69 3.90 4.71 1.82
N ILE A 70 2.71 4.55 2.41
CA ILE A 70 1.53 5.41 2.16
C ILE A 70 1.69 6.86 2.63
N GLY A 71 2.63 7.13 3.54
CA GLY A 71 2.91 8.50 3.99
C GLY A 71 3.52 9.36 2.88
N CYS A 72 4.24 8.72 1.95
CA CYS A 72 4.94 9.41 0.87
C CYS A 72 4.37 9.10 -0.51
N HIS A 73 3.80 7.91 -0.71
CA HIS A 73 3.39 7.41 -2.02
C HIS A 73 1.90 7.13 -2.09
N ALA A 74 1.29 7.47 -3.22
CA ALA A 74 -0.03 6.99 -3.56
C ALA A 74 0.06 5.75 -4.47
N VAL A 75 -0.92 4.85 -4.33
CA VAL A 75 -1.16 3.76 -5.29
C VAL A 75 -2.31 4.12 -6.24
N ARG A 76 -2.32 5.39 -6.64
CA ARG A 76 -3.28 5.99 -7.57
C ARG A 76 -2.50 6.70 -8.66
N LYS A 77 -2.80 6.38 -9.91
CA LYS A 77 -2.06 6.88 -11.07
C LYS A 77 -2.03 8.41 -11.08
N GLU A 78 -0.85 8.97 -11.35
CA GLU A 78 -0.61 10.42 -11.49
C GLU A 78 -0.94 11.23 -10.22
N VAL A 79 -0.92 10.59 -9.05
CA VAL A 79 -1.03 11.27 -7.76
C VAL A 79 0.26 11.15 -6.99
N HIS A 80 1.03 12.23 -7.01
CA HIS A 80 2.30 12.32 -6.33
C HIS A 80 2.15 12.97 -4.96
N GLY A 81 3.03 12.59 -4.03
CA GLY A 81 3.17 13.20 -2.71
C GLY A 81 4.62 13.57 -2.47
N VAL A 82 5.14 13.20 -1.29
CA VAL A 82 6.59 13.27 -1.03
C VAL A 82 7.37 12.37 -2.00
N GLY A 83 6.77 11.24 -2.40
CA GLY A 83 7.27 10.34 -3.44
C GLY A 83 6.36 10.31 -4.68
N PRO A 84 6.81 9.70 -5.79
CA PRO A 84 5.97 9.48 -6.97
C PRO A 84 4.82 8.51 -6.65
N ASP A 85 3.82 8.43 -7.54
CA ASP A 85 2.85 7.34 -7.42
C ASP A 85 3.55 6.01 -7.78
N LEU A 86 2.98 4.89 -7.32
CA LEU A 86 3.59 3.57 -7.51
C LEU A 86 2.81 2.68 -8.48
N VAL A 87 1.85 3.23 -9.24
CA VAL A 87 1.07 2.45 -10.21
C VAL A 87 1.95 2.08 -11.39
N GLY A 88 2.10 0.78 -11.65
CA GLY A 88 2.93 0.29 -12.76
C GLY A 88 4.42 0.32 -12.46
N VAL A 89 4.81 0.45 -11.19
CA VAL A 89 6.23 0.44 -10.81
C VAL A 89 6.86 -0.93 -11.07
N VAL A 90 6.16 -2.03 -10.78
CA VAL A 90 6.69 -3.38 -11.00
C VAL A 90 6.70 -3.71 -12.50
N GLY A 91 7.88 -4.02 -13.02
CA GLY A 91 8.16 -4.13 -14.46
C GLY A 91 8.26 -2.79 -15.19
N GLY A 92 8.04 -1.67 -14.50
CA GLY A 92 8.13 -0.32 -15.05
C GLY A 92 9.57 0.18 -15.17
N LYS A 93 9.78 1.23 -15.97
CA LYS A 93 11.09 1.90 -16.04
C LYS A 93 11.32 2.75 -14.80
N VAL A 94 12.57 2.78 -14.33
CA VAL A 94 12.96 3.62 -13.20
C VAL A 94 12.85 5.10 -13.58
N ALA A 95 12.31 5.91 -12.66
CA ALA A 95 12.26 7.36 -12.76
C ALA A 95 11.46 7.91 -13.96
N THR A 96 10.32 7.28 -14.32
CA THR A 96 9.54 7.68 -15.51
C THR A 96 8.13 8.18 -15.25
N HIS A 97 7.68 8.28 -14.00
CA HIS A 97 6.36 8.85 -13.75
C HIS A 97 6.40 10.33 -14.08
N LYS A 98 5.47 10.76 -14.94
CA LYS A 98 5.43 12.14 -15.42
C LYS A 98 5.11 13.09 -14.27
N ASN A 99 5.54 14.34 -14.37
CA ASN A 99 5.21 15.39 -13.40
C ASN A 99 5.69 15.10 -11.96
N TYR A 100 6.72 14.28 -11.82
CA TYR A 100 7.45 14.09 -10.56
C TYR A 100 8.94 14.38 -10.75
N ASP A 101 9.50 15.17 -9.85
CA ASP A 101 10.91 15.55 -9.88
C ASP A 101 11.77 14.52 -9.13
N TYR A 102 12.38 13.63 -9.90
CA TYR A 102 13.29 12.63 -9.35
C TYR A 102 14.64 13.24 -8.96
N SER A 103 15.27 12.65 -7.94
CA SER A 103 16.68 12.91 -7.67
C SER A 103 17.54 12.58 -8.89
N LYS A 104 18.64 13.32 -9.06
CA LYS A 104 19.61 13.05 -10.12
C LYS A 104 20.13 11.62 -10.07
N ALA A 105 20.38 11.10 -8.85
CA ALA A 105 20.83 9.72 -8.64
C ALA A 105 19.80 8.69 -9.15
N MET A 106 18.51 8.86 -8.79
CA MET A 106 17.45 7.95 -9.23
C MET A 106 17.24 8.01 -10.75
N ALA A 107 17.28 9.20 -11.35
CA ALA A 107 17.19 9.37 -12.79
C ALA A 107 18.35 8.70 -13.55
N GLN A 108 19.57 8.75 -12.98
CA GLN A 108 20.75 8.12 -13.56
C GLN A 108 20.81 6.60 -13.34
N PHE A 109 20.23 6.08 -12.25
CA PHE A 109 20.20 4.66 -11.95
C PHE A 109 19.52 3.86 -13.07
N GLY A 110 18.40 4.39 -13.60
CA GLY A 110 17.73 3.89 -14.79
C GLY A 110 17.36 2.39 -14.75
N GLY A 111 17.04 1.86 -15.93
CA GLY A 111 16.66 0.45 -16.10
C GLY A 111 15.19 0.17 -15.78
N THR A 112 14.91 -1.07 -15.37
CA THR A 112 13.56 -1.59 -15.12
C THR A 112 13.46 -2.10 -13.69
N TRP A 113 12.38 -1.77 -12.98
CA TRP A 113 12.07 -2.29 -11.66
C TRP A 113 11.55 -3.73 -11.73
N THR A 114 12.48 -4.70 -11.79
CA THR A 114 12.14 -6.12 -11.58
C THR A 114 11.86 -6.38 -10.09
N PRO A 115 11.15 -7.46 -9.74
CA PRO A 115 10.95 -7.86 -8.35
C PRO A 115 12.26 -7.94 -7.55
N GLU A 116 13.34 -8.45 -8.15
CA GLU A 116 14.65 -8.58 -7.50
C GLU A 116 15.33 -7.23 -7.28
N ARG A 117 15.20 -6.29 -8.23
CA ARG A 117 15.71 -4.93 -8.06
C ARG A 117 14.93 -4.17 -7.00
N LEU A 118 13.62 -4.36 -6.94
CA LEU A 118 12.78 -3.78 -5.90
C LEU A 118 13.12 -4.38 -4.53
N ASP A 119 13.31 -5.69 -4.43
CA ASP A 119 13.75 -6.33 -3.18
C ASP A 119 15.06 -5.73 -2.67
N LYS A 120 16.07 -5.61 -3.55
CA LYS A 120 17.35 -5.00 -3.21
C LYS A 120 17.21 -3.53 -2.80
N PHE A 121 16.43 -2.76 -3.55
CA PHE A 121 16.20 -1.35 -3.26
C PHE A 121 15.44 -1.13 -1.95
N LEU A 122 14.43 -1.95 -1.67
CA LEU A 122 13.66 -1.91 -0.43
C LEU A 122 14.45 -2.41 0.78
N THR A 123 15.52 -3.19 0.57
CA THR A 123 16.44 -3.58 1.65
C THR A 123 17.20 -2.38 2.17
N ASP A 124 17.76 -1.57 1.26
CA ASP A 124 18.48 -0.34 1.57
C ASP A 124 18.49 0.59 0.33
N PRO A 125 17.64 1.63 0.31
CA PRO A 125 17.55 2.57 -0.80
C PRO A 125 18.83 3.36 -1.03
N GLN A 126 19.51 3.80 0.04
CA GLN A 126 20.71 4.63 -0.05
C GLN A 126 21.92 3.81 -0.51
N ALA A 127 22.05 2.56 -0.07
CA ALA A 127 23.10 1.67 -0.59
C ALA A 127 22.85 1.27 -2.05
N THR A 128 21.58 1.10 -2.45
CA THR A 128 21.25 0.70 -3.82
C THR A 128 21.32 1.86 -4.82
N VAL A 129 20.86 3.04 -4.43
CA VAL A 129 20.90 4.27 -5.23
C VAL A 129 21.46 5.40 -4.38
N PRO A 130 22.81 5.49 -4.24
CA PRO A 130 23.43 6.53 -3.44
C PRO A 130 23.05 7.94 -3.92
N GLY A 131 22.53 8.76 -3.01
CA GLY A 131 22.03 10.10 -3.33
C GLY A 131 20.58 10.13 -3.81
N THR A 132 19.83 9.04 -3.67
CA THR A 132 18.37 9.08 -3.77
C THR A 132 17.79 10.02 -2.70
N THR A 133 16.72 10.74 -3.04
CA THR A 133 15.98 11.58 -2.08
C THR A 133 14.92 10.81 -1.30
N MET A 134 14.78 9.50 -1.56
CA MET A 134 13.95 8.62 -0.73
C MET A 134 14.63 8.43 0.62
N ASP A 135 14.16 9.17 1.61
CA ASP A 135 14.59 9.06 3.01
C ASP A 135 13.83 7.90 3.68
N PHE A 136 14.37 6.70 3.51
CA PHE A 136 13.79 5.48 4.03
C PHE A 136 14.91 4.52 4.45
N GLU A 137 14.84 4.04 5.69
CA GLU A 137 15.87 3.18 6.29
C GLU A 137 15.96 1.79 5.64
N GLY A 138 14.91 1.37 4.92
CA GLY A 138 14.81 0.04 4.33
C GLY A 138 14.04 -0.95 5.21
N ILE A 139 13.89 -2.17 4.70
CA ILE A 139 13.13 -3.26 5.33
C ILE A 139 14.02 -4.48 5.40
N ALA A 140 14.42 -4.85 6.62
CA ALA A 140 15.32 -5.98 6.83
C ALA A 140 14.67 -7.34 6.48
N ASP A 141 13.38 -7.51 6.80
CA ASP A 141 12.68 -8.78 6.60
C ASP A 141 12.37 -9.05 5.10
N PRO A 142 12.95 -10.10 4.50
CA PRO A 142 12.74 -10.42 3.09
C PRO A 142 11.29 -10.79 2.76
N GLU A 143 10.58 -11.41 3.70
CA GLU A 143 9.19 -11.80 3.49
C GLU A 143 8.27 -10.57 3.41
N THR A 144 8.51 -9.58 4.26
CA THR A 144 7.83 -8.28 4.19
C THR A 144 8.09 -7.59 2.85
N ARG A 145 9.34 -7.56 2.36
CA ARG A 145 9.65 -6.95 1.06
C ARG A 145 8.95 -7.68 -0.10
N ARG A 146 8.98 -9.01 -0.11
CA ARG A 146 8.26 -9.83 -1.10
C ARG A 146 6.78 -9.47 -1.16
N LYS A 147 6.11 -9.39 0.00
CA LYS A 147 4.69 -9.02 0.07
C LYS A 147 4.39 -7.58 -0.37
N ILE A 148 5.32 -6.63 -0.17
CA ILE A 148 5.18 -5.28 -0.75
C ILE A 148 5.20 -5.34 -2.27
N VAL A 149 6.14 -6.08 -2.84
CA VAL A 149 6.26 -6.21 -4.30
C VAL A 149 5.00 -6.85 -4.89
N GLU A 150 4.51 -7.93 -4.29
CA GLU A 150 3.26 -8.60 -4.70
C GLU A 150 2.06 -7.65 -4.65
N TYR A 151 1.92 -6.89 -3.56
CA TYR A 151 0.87 -5.88 -3.44
C TYR A 151 0.95 -4.80 -4.56
N LEU A 152 2.16 -4.35 -4.91
CA LEU A 152 2.36 -3.39 -6.00
C LEU A 152 2.03 -3.98 -7.37
N GLU A 153 2.26 -5.28 -7.57
CA GLU A 153 1.85 -6.01 -8.78
C GLU A 153 0.32 -6.09 -8.88
N GLU A 154 -0.36 -6.48 -7.81
CA GLU A 154 -1.83 -6.54 -7.75
C GLU A 154 -2.46 -5.18 -8.04
N MET A 155 -1.95 -4.12 -7.40
CA MET A 155 -2.45 -2.76 -7.63
C MET A 155 -2.19 -2.29 -9.06
N THR A 156 -1.04 -2.67 -9.65
CA THR A 156 -0.76 -2.41 -11.06
C THR A 156 -1.76 -3.11 -11.97
N GLN A 157 -2.11 -4.36 -11.67
CA GLN A 157 -3.07 -5.14 -12.45
C GLN A 157 -4.49 -4.58 -12.31
N HIS A 158 -4.92 -4.25 -11.10
CA HIS A 158 -6.20 -3.59 -10.84
C HIS A 158 -6.39 -2.31 -11.68
N TRP A 159 -5.35 -1.49 -11.82
CA TRP A 159 -5.40 -0.28 -12.65
C TRP A 159 -5.40 -0.52 -14.16
N LYS A 160 -4.94 -1.70 -14.63
CA LYS A 160 -5.08 -2.11 -16.03
C LYS A 160 -6.52 -2.54 -16.30
N ASP A 161 -7.12 -3.28 -15.37
CA ASP A 161 -8.45 -3.86 -15.55
C ASP A 161 -9.56 -2.79 -15.45
N THR A 162 -9.38 -1.77 -14.61
CA THR A 162 -10.31 -0.62 -14.50
C THR A 162 -10.27 0.33 -15.71
N LYS A 163 -9.36 0.12 -16.66
CA LYS A 163 -9.28 0.88 -17.92
C LYS A 163 -9.79 0.12 -19.15
N ARG A 164 -10.34 -1.10 -18.97
CA ARG A 164 -11.13 -1.80 -19.98
C ARG A 164 -12.60 -1.39 -19.89
#